data_AF-A0A1G9H2Y0-F1
#
_entry.id   AF-A0A1G9H2Y0-F1
#
_cell.length_a   1.000
_cell.length_b   1.000
_cell.length_c   1.000
_cell.angle_alpha   90.00
_cell.angle_beta   90.00
_cell.angle_gamma   90.00
#
_symmetry.space_group_name_H-M   'P 1'
#
loop_
_entity.id
_entity.type
_entity.pdbx_description
1 polymer ?
#
loop_
_entity_poly.entity_id
_entity_poly.type
_entity_poly.pdbx_seq_one_letter_code
_entity_poly.pdbx_strand_id
1 'polypeptide(L)'
;MVGGLVWIPVRLGVSVAYSTPFLELDYVTWNKLMALPLVLMMAATLGLVPRRSTRGARLSAAVVLLGLVGMLAGVVIEFFVAGGLSGDRDGAMLGWGTYLIGLAVHVVGLLALGIVLRRAVVGWLSLLVAVLHLLWLPAGMVQDAALLVADQVAIGLAWVGIGLALWFQGRARFDDPAETNPETSVGDGDGAVRVHG
;
A
#
# COMPACT_ATOMS: atom_id res chain seq x y z
N MET A 1 5.23 -5.12 5.20
CA MET A 1 6.03 -6.35 5.12
C MET A 1 5.18 -7.52 4.65
N VAL A 2 4.29 -8.07 5.48
CA VAL A 2 3.50 -9.28 5.12
C VAL A 2 2.74 -9.10 3.81
N GLY A 3 2.03 -7.99 3.60
CA GLY A 3 1.33 -7.73 2.33
C GLY A 3 2.24 -7.78 1.09
N GLY A 4 3.44 -7.21 1.17
CA GLY A 4 4.42 -7.27 0.07
C GLY A 4 5.01 -8.66 -0.13
N LEU A 5 5.24 -9.41 0.94
CA LEU A 5 5.70 -10.81 0.85
C LEU A 5 4.64 -11.75 0.28
N VAL A 6 3.36 -11.51 0.57
CA VAL A 6 2.23 -12.28 0.02
C VAL A 6 1.97 -11.89 -1.44
N TRP A 7 2.17 -10.63 -1.81
CA TRP A 7 1.99 -10.13 -3.18
C TRP A 7 2.83 -10.91 -4.21
N ILE A 8 4.10 -11.15 -3.90
CA ILE A 8 5.06 -11.79 -4.82
C ILE A 8 4.57 -13.17 -5.28
N PRO A 9 4.37 -14.17 -4.40
CA PRO A 9 3.94 -15.50 -4.82
C PRO A 9 2.54 -15.49 -5.44
N VAL A 10 1.62 -14.63 -4.99
CA VAL A 10 0.29 -14.53 -5.60
C VAL A 10 0.39 -14.05 -7.05
N ARG A 11 1.18 -13.00 -7.33
CA ARG A 11 1.36 -12.49 -8.70
C ARG A 11 2.10 -13.45 -9.60
N LEU A 12 3.12 -14.15 -9.09
CA LEU A 12 3.78 -15.23 -9.82
C LEU A 12 2.78 -16.34 -10.16
N GLY A 13 1.95 -16.74 -9.21
CA GLY A 13 0.90 -17.73 -9.42
C GLY A 13 -0.08 -17.30 -10.50
N VAL A 14 -0.56 -16.04 -10.48
CA VAL A 14 -1.42 -15.48 -11.55
C VAL A 14 -0.74 -15.54 -12.93
N SER A 15 0.53 -15.14 -13.02
CA SER A 15 1.27 -15.14 -14.29
C SER A 15 1.45 -16.53 -14.87
N VAL A 16 1.78 -17.52 -14.05
CA VAL A 16 1.93 -18.92 -14.50
C VAL A 16 0.56 -19.55 -14.80
N ALA A 17 -0.45 -19.25 -13.98
CA ALA A 17 -1.78 -19.86 -14.09
C ALA A 17 -2.60 -19.38 -15.30
N TYR A 18 -2.12 -18.35 -16.02
CA TYR A 18 -2.80 -17.81 -17.20
C TYR A 18 -2.98 -18.84 -18.32
N SER A 19 -1.99 -19.72 -18.52
CA SER A 19 -2.02 -20.76 -19.57
C SER A 19 -2.37 -22.15 -19.04
N THR A 20 -1.97 -22.48 -17.82
CA THR A 20 -2.17 -23.81 -17.22
C THR A 20 -2.26 -23.72 -15.70
N PRO A 21 -3.08 -24.53 -15.00
CA PRO A 21 -3.15 -24.51 -13.54
C PRO A 21 -1.77 -24.62 -12.87
N PHE A 22 -1.57 -23.87 -11.79
CA PHE A 22 -0.33 -23.88 -11.00
C PHE A 22 -0.65 -24.17 -9.54
N LEU A 23 0.01 -25.19 -8.97
CA LEU A 23 -0.31 -25.72 -7.64
C LEU A 23 -1.79 -26.09 -7.48
N GLU A 24 -2.37 -26.72 -8.52
CA GLU A 24 -3.79 -27.11 -8.58
C GLU A 24 -4.80 -25.95 -8.56
N LEU A 25 -4.32 -24.70 -8.62
CA LEU A 25 -5.16 -23.51 -8.68
C LEU A 25 -5.16 -22.94 -10.10
N ASP A 26 -6.35 -22.56 -10.58
CA ASP A 26 -6.54 -21.91 -11.88
C ASP A 26 -6.29 -20.39 -11.81
N TYR A 27 -6.28 -19.75 -12.98
CA TYR A 27 -6.09 -18.29 -13.10
C TYR A 27 -7.07 -17.49 -12.22
N VAL A 28 -8.33 -17.91 -12.18
CA VAL A 28 -9.39 -17.23 -11.42
C VAL A 28 -9.10 -17.33 -9.91
N THR A 29 -8.72 -18.50 -9.43
CA THR A 29 -8.43 -18.73 -8.00
C THR A 29 -7.18 -18.01 -7.55
N TRP A 30 -6.12 -17.98 -8.36
CA TRP A 30 -4.95 -17.15 -8.08
C TRP A 30 -5.28 -15.66 -8.00
N ASN A 31 -6.15 -15.15 -8.89
CA ASN A 31 -6.60 -13.76 -8.82
C ASN A 31 -7.50 -13.48 -7.61
N LYS A 32 -8.31 -14.43 -7.13
CA LYS A 32 -9.06 -14.28 -5.87
C LYS A 32 -8.13 -14.03 -4.68
N LEU A 33 -6.96 -14.68 -4.67
CA LEU A 33 -5.96 -14.49 -3.60
C LEU A 33 -5.38 -13.07 -3.56
N MET A 34 -5.50 -12.27 -4.63
CA MET A 34 -5.09 -10.85 -4.65
C MET A 34 -5.79 -10.00 -3.59
N ALA A 35 -6.97 -10.41 -3.12
CA ALA A 35 -7.65 -9.73 -2.03
C ALA A 35 -6.79 -9.67 -0.76
N LEU A 36 -6.02 -10.72 -0.47
CA LEU A 36 -5.20 -10.82 0.74
C LEU A 36 -4.09 -9.76 0.81
N PRO A 37 -3.16 -9.66 -0.18
CA PRO A 37 -2.13 -8.63 -0.12
C PRO A 37 -2.73 -7.21 -0.18
N LEU A 38 -3.84 -6.98 -0.90
CA LEU A 38 -4.51 -5.67 -0.92
C LEU A 38 -5.00 -5.26 0.47
N VAL A 39 -5.69 -6.15 1.20
CA VAL A 39 -6.14 -5.88 2.59
C VAL A 39 -4.96 -5.60 3.52
N LEU A 40 -3.87 -6.36 3.39
CA LEU A 40 -2.67 -6.14 4.18
C LEU A 40 -1.98 -4.81 3.85
N MET A 41 -2.00 -4.38 2.58
CA MET A 41 -1.51 -3.07 2.16
C MET A 41 -2.39 -1.94 2.71
N MET A 42 -3.72 -2.11 2.73
CA MET A 42 -4.64 -1.15 3.36
C MET A 42 -4.33 -0.96 4.84
N ALA A 43 -4.13 -2.06 5.58
CA ALA A 43 -3.72 -1.99 6.98
C ALA A 43 -2.38 -1.26 7.16
N ALA A 44 -1.42 -1.49 6.27
CA ALA A 44 -0.16 -0.76 6.27
C ALA A 44 -0.34 0.75 5.99
N THR A 45 -1.26 1.12 5.08
CA THR A 45 -1.58 2.52 4.77
C THR A 45 -2.13 3.28 5.98
N LEU A 46 -2.91 2.62 6.84
CA LEU A 46 -3.37 3.21 8.10
C LEU A 46 -2.21 3.52 9.05
N GLY A 47 -1.11 2.77 8.97
CA GLY A 47 0.12 3.00 9.71
C GLY A 47 1.05 4.06 9.12
N LEU A 48 0.84 4.48 7.85
CA LEU A 48 1.71 5.44 7.16
C LEU A 48 1.68 6.86 7.74
N VAL A 49 0.62 7.20 8.48
CA VAL A 49 0.37 8.57 8.91
C VAL A 49 0.48 8.68 10.44
N PRO A 50 1.57 9.25 10.96
CA PRO A 50 1.70 9.51 12.39
C PRO A 50 0.56 10.39 12.92
N ARG A 51 0.21 10.24 14.21
CA ARG A 51 -0.79 11.09 14.88
C ARG A 51 -0.47 12.60 14.73
N ARG A 52 0.81 12.99 14.69
CA ARG A 52 1.29 14.37 14.44
C ARG A 52 1.61 14.70 12.98
N SER A 53 1.06 13.94 12.02
CA SER A 53 1.27 14.21 10.59
C SER A 53 0.57 15.48 10.10
N THR A 54 1.14 16.10 9.07
CA THR A 54 0.52 17.22 8.35
C THR A 54 -0.81 16.78 7.71
N ARG A 55 -1.71 17.76 7.49
CA ARG A 55 -2.99 17.53 6.77
C ARG A 55 -2.76 16.95 5.37
N GLY A 56 -1.71 17.40 4.67
CA GLY A 56 -1.34 16.90 3.35
C GLY A 56 -1.09 15.39 3.34
N ALA A 57 -0.27 14.89 4.26
CA ALA A 57 0.03 13.45 4.31
C ALA A 57 -1.19 12.61 4.74
N ARG A 58 -2.06 13.12 5.61
CA ARG A 58 -3.34 12.47 5.94
C ARG A 58 -4.25 12.35 4.71
N LEU A 59 -4.40 13.44 3.95
CA LEU A 59 -5.22 13.44 2.74
C LEU A 59 -4.64 12.50 1.69
N SER A 60 -3.34 12.58 1.42
CA SER A 60 -2.69 11.68 0.46
C SER A 60 -2.84 10.20 0.85
N ALA A 61 -2.66 9.86 2.12
CA ALA A 61 -2.89 8.49 2.58
C ALA A 61 -4.36 8.04 2.47
N ALA A 62 -5.32 8.95 2.70
CA ALA A 62 -6.73 8.65 2.46
C ALA A 62 -7.01 8.35 0.98
N VAL A 63 -6.37 9.08 0.06
CA VAL A 63 -6.45 8.81 -1.39
C VAL A 63 -5.79 7.47 -1.74
N VAL A 64 -4.62 7.15 -1.17
CA VAL A 64 -3.97 5.83 -1.30
C VAL A 64 -4.91 4.71 -0.87
N LEU A 65 -5.56 4.87 0.29
CA LEU A 65 -6.50 3.90 0.84
C LEU A 65 -7.74 3.76 -0.05
N LEU A 66 -8.31 4.87 -0.52
CA LEU A 66 -9.44 4.85 -1.46
C LEU A 66 -9.09 4.09 -2.74
N GLY A 67 -7.89 4.29 -3.28
CA GLY A 67 -7.40 3.54 -4.43
C GLY A 67 -7.30 2.04 -4.17
N LEU A 68 -6.75 1.63 -3.03
CA LEU A 68 -6.68 0.21 -2.63
C LEU A 68 -8.07 -0.41 -2.44
N VAL A 69 -9.03 0.34 -1.86
CA VAL A 69 -10.43 -0.10 -1.74
C VAL A 69 -11.05 -0.30 -3.12
N GLY A 70 -10.81 0.62 -4.06
CA GLY A 70 -11.26 0.49 -5.45
C GLY A 70 -10.64 -0.73 -6.15
N MET A 71 -9.34 -0.96 -5.97
CA MET A 71 -8.67 -2.16 -6.49
C MET A 71 -9.27 -3.44 -5.90
N LEU A 72 -9.49 -3.50 -4.58
CA LEU A 72 -10.11 -4.65 -3.94
C LEU A 72 -11.54 -4.88 -4.46
N ALA A 73 -12.33 -3.81 -4.57
CA ALA A 73 -13.68 -3.91 -5.12
C ALA A 73 -13.66 -4.45 -6.56
N GLY A 74 -12.73 -4.00 -7.39
CA GLY A 74 -12.53 -4.54 -8.74
C GLY A 74 -12.22 -6.04 -8.75
N VAL A 75 -11.30 -6.50 -7.90
CA VAL A 75 -10.99 -7.95 -7.74
C VAL A 75 -12.23 -8.74 -7.29
N VAL A 76 -12.99 -8.21 -6.33
CA VAL A 76 -14.22 -8.85 -5.84
C VAL A 76 -15.27 -8.96 -6.94
N ILE A 77 -15.54 -7.86 -7.64
CA ILE A 77 -16.53 -7.83 -8.73
C ILE A 77 -16.09 -8.80 -9.84
N GLU A 78 -14.84 -8.73 -10.28
CA GLU A 78 -14.35 -9.54 -11.41
C GLU A 78 -14.32 -11.04 -11.07
N PHE A 79 -13.69 -11.42 -9.95
CA PHE A 79 -13.36 -12.83 -9.72
C PHE A 79 -14.30 -13.54 -8.74
N PHE A 80 -14.96 -12.82 -7.81
CA PHE A 80 -15.88 -13.43 -6.84
C PHE A 80 -17.33 -13.35 -7.29
N VAL A 81 -17.73 -12.24 -7.92
CA VAL A 81 -19.11 -12.04 -8.40
C VAL A 81 -19.26 -12.52 -9.84
N ALA A 82 -18.44 -12.01 -10.76
CA ALA A 82 -18.57 -12.31 -12.19
C ALA A 82 -17.92 -13.63 -12.61
N GLY A 83 -17.00 -14.18 -11.82
CA GLY A 83 -16.35 -15.48 -12.11
C GLY A 83 -15.16 -15.41 -13.06
N GLY A 84 -14.63 -14.21 -13.33
CA GLY A 84 -13.45 -13.97 -14.16
C GLY A 84 -13.65 -14.39 -15.62
N LEU A 85 -12.61 -14.97 -16.22
CA LEU A 85 -12.58 -15.31 -17.65
C LEU A 85 -13.61 -16.38 -18.08
N SER A 86 -14.10 -17.17 -17.13
CA SER A 86 -15.07 -18.24 -17.38
C SER A 86 -16.52 -17.86 -17.04
N GLY A 87 -16.76 -16.65 -16.54
CA GLY A 87 -18.07 -16.24 -16.04
C GLY A 87 -18.70 -15.10 -16.86
N ASP A 88 -19.46 -14.24 -16.19
CA ASP A 88 -20.13 -13.10 -16.82
C ASP A 88 -19.09 -12.09 -17.33
N ARG A 89 -19.03 -11.92 -18.65
CA ARG A 89 -18.08 -11.04 -19.33
C ARG A 89 -18.28 -9.58 -18.93
N ASP A 90 -19.53 -9.11 -18.85
CA ASP A 90 -19.81 -7.70 -18.60
C ASP A 90 -19.45 -7.33 -17.16
N GLY A 91 -19.81 -8.20 -16.20
CA GLY A 91 -19.36 -8.11 -14.81
C GLY A 91 -17.84 -8.17 -14.66
N ALA A 92 -17.16 -9.05 -15.41
CA ALA A 92 -15.70 -9.14 -15.38
C ALA A 92 -15.03 -7.86 -15.92
N MET A 93 -15.55 -7.31 -17.02
CA MET A 93 -15.07 -6.04 -17.58
C MET A 93 -15.31 -4.85 -16.63
N LEU A 94 -16.46 -4.83 -15.93
CA LEU A 94 -16.75 -3.83 -14.91
C LEU A 94 -15.79 -3.92 -13.72
N GLY A 95 -15.51 -5.14 -13.24
CA GLY A 95 -14.56 -5.38 -12.16
C GLY A 95 -13.16 -4.94 -12.55
N TRP A 96 -12.71 -5.29 -13.76
CA TRP A 96 -11.43 -4.85 -14.32
C TRP A 96 -11.34 -3.32 -14.43
N GLY A 97 -12.37 -2.67 -14.96
CA GLY A 97 -12.44 -1.21 -15.05
C GLY A 97 -12.38 -0.53 -13.67
N THR A 98 -13.10 -1.07 -12.69
CA THR A 98 -13.07 -0.61 -11.29
C THR A 98 -11.67 -0.75 -10.69
N TYR A 99 -10.99 -1.87 -10.97
CA TYR A 99 -9.61 -2.10 -10.54
C TYR A 99 -8.66 -1.05 -11.12
N LEU A 100 -8.75 -0.76 -12.42
CA LEU A 100 -7.89 0.23 -13.09
C LEU A 100 -8.13 1.65 -12.58
N ILE A 101 -9.38 2.04 -12.31
CA ILE A 101 -9.70 3.33 -11.70
C ILE A 101 -9.11 3.40 -10.28
N GLY A 102 -9.29 2.34 -9.48
CA GLY A 102 -8.69 2.23 -8.15
C GLY A 102 -7.17 2.35 -8.19
N LEU A 103 -6.53 1.68 -9.14
CA LEU A 103 -5.08 1.76 -9.37
C LEU A 103 -4.63 3.18 -9.71
N ALA A 104 -5.33 3.88 -10.61
CA ALA A 104 -5.01 5.27 -10.95
C ALA A 104 -5.12 6.20 -9.74
N VAL A 105 -6.19 6.07 -8.94
CA VAL A 105 -6.36 6.82 -7.68
C VAL A 105 -5.25 6.48 -6.69
N HIS A 106 -4.89 5.20 -6.57
CA HIS A 106 -3.82 4.73 -5.70
C HIS A 106 -2.47 5.36 -6.06
N VAL A 107 -2.11 5.34 -7.35
CA VAL A 107 -0.89 5.95 -7.87
C VAL A 107 -0.86 7.45 -7.57
N VAL A 108 -1.93 8.19 -7.84
CA VAL A 108 -2.02 9.64 -7.54
C VAL A 108 -1.82 9.88 -6.04
N GLY A 109 -2.46 9.08 -5.19
CA GLY A 109 -2.28 9.13 -3.74
C GLY A 109 -0.82 8.90 -3.31
N LEU A 110 -0.16 7.88 -3.87
CA LEU A 110 1.23 7.54 -3.55
C LEU A 110 2.23 8.60 -4.03
N LEU A 111 2.02 9.19 -5.21
CA LEU A 111 2.83 10.31 -5.71
C LEU A 111 2.71 11.50 -4.76
N ALA A 112 1.49 11.90 -4.41
CA ALA A 112 1.25 13.00 -3.48
C ALA A 112 1.85 12.72 -2.10
N LEU A 113 1.65 11.51 -1.56
CA LEU A 113 2.19 11.10 -0.27
C LEU A 113 3.73 11.12 -0.29
N GLY A 114 4.32 10.60 -1.36
CA GLY A 114 5.76 10.58 -1.57
C GLY A 114 6.37 11.98 -1.63
N ILE A 115 5.74 12.91 -2.34
CA ILE A 115 6.18 14.32 -2.41
C ILE A 115 6.08 14.99 -1.03
N VAL A 116 4.96 14.81 -0.32
CA VAL A 116 4.75 15.40 1.01
C VAL A 116 5.75 14.83 2.03
N LEU A 117 6.09 13.55 1.92
CA LEU A 117 6.99 12.84 2.82
C LEU A 117 8.41 12.66 2.26
N ARG A 118 8.84 13.44 1.26
CA ARG A 118 10.13 13.25 0.54
C ARG A 118 11.39 13.26 1.41
N ARG A 119 11.29 13.75 2.65
CA ARG A 119 12.39 13.73 3.62
C ARG A 119 12.49 12.42 4.42
N ALA A 120 11.49 11.56 4.31
CA ALA A 120 11.42 10.26 4.96
C ALA A 120 11.58 9.14 3.92
N VAL A 121 12.20 8.03 4.33
CA VAL A 121 12.37 6.82 3.49
C VAL A 121 11.03 6.32 2.95
N VAL A 122 9.98 6.36 3.77
CA VAL A 122 8.60 6.00 3.37
C VAL A 122 8.09 6.84 2.19
N GLY A 123 8.48 8.12 2.11
CA GLY A 123 8.11 8.98 0.99
C GLY A 123 8.73 8.50 -0.32
N TRP A 124 10.03 8.23 -0.33
CA TRP A 124 10.73 7.69 -1.50
C TRP A 124 10.21 6.31 -1.92
N LEU A 125 9.94 5.44 -0.96
CA LEU A 125 9.35 4.13 -1.25
C LEU A 125 7.93 4.26 -1.82
N SER A 126 7.14 5.23 -1.35
CA SER A 126 5.82 5.51 -1.93
C SER A 126 5.93 5.97 -3.39
N LEU A 127 6.90 6.85 -3.70
CA LEU A 127 7.18 7.24 -5.09
C LEU A 127 7.61 6.05 -5.95
N LEU A 128 8.48 5.19 -5.42
CA LEU A 128 8.93 3.99 -6.12
C LEU A 128 7.75 3.06 -6.45
N VAL A 129 6.87 2.78 -5.48
CA VAL A 129 5.66 1.98 -5.71
C VAL A 129 4.77 2.62 -6.77
N ALA A 130 4.57 3.94 -6.72
CA ALA A 130 3.77 4.63 -7.73
C ALA A 130 4.34 4.50 -9.14
N VAL A 131 5.66 4.68 -9.29
CA VAL A 131 6.36 4.54 -10.58
C VAL A 131 6.25 3.12 -11.10
N LEU A 132 6.46 2.11 -10.27
CA LEU A 132 6.33 0.70 -10.68
C LEU A 132 4.90 0.39 -11.16
N HIS A 133 3.88 0.84 -10.43
CA HIS A 133 2.49 0.66 -10.86
C HIS A 133 2.17 1.41 -12.17
N LEU A 134 2.76 2.57 -12.43
CA LEU A 134 2.63 3.26 -13.72
C LEU A 134 3.30 2.48 -14.85
N LEU A 135 4.44 1.85 -14.58
CA LEU A 135 5.19 1.05 -15.55
C LEU A 135 4.58 -0.33 -15.79
N TRP A 136 3.73 -0.83 -14.89
CA TRP A 136 3.08 -2.12 -15.03
C TRP A 136 2.25 -2.25 -16.32
N LEU A 137 1.45 -1.25 -16.67
CA LEU A 137 0.61 -1.32 -17.88
C LEU A 137 1.45 -1.33 -19.17
N PRO A 138 2.44 -0.41 -19.36
CA PRO A 138 3.38 -0.49 -20.48
C PRO A 138 4.20 -1.77 -20.51
N ALA A 139 4.67 -2.28 -19.36
CA ALA A 139 5.38 -3.56 -19.29
C ALA A 139 4.50 -4.72 -19.77
N GLY A 140 3.21 -4.69 -19.46
CA GLY A 140 2.17 -5.58 -20.00
C GLY A 140 2.13 -5.64 -21.52
N MET A 141 2.36 -4.50 -22.19
CA MET A 141 2.29 -4.40 -23.65
C MET A 141 3.50 -5.02 -24.35
N VAL A 142 4.66 -5.10 -23.68
CA VAL A 142 5.88 -5.70 -24.24
C VAL A 142 5.82 -7.24 -24.22
N GLN A 143 4.92 -7.81 -23.40
CA GLN A 143 4.72 -9.27 -23.25
C GLN A 143 6.00 -10.06 -22.89
N ASP A 144 7.01 -9.39 -22.34
CA ASP A 144 8.20 -10.03 -21.81
C ASP A 144 7.91 -10.57 -20.40
N ALA A 145 7.88 -11.89 -20.27
CA ALA A 145 7.58 -12.57 -19.02
C ALA A 145 8.59 -12.22 -17.91
N ALA A 146 9.87 -12.03 -18.22
CA ALA A 146 10.88 -11.67 -17.24
C ALA A 146 10.66 -10.25 -16.71
N LEU A 147 10.28 -9.31 -17.59
CA LEU A 147 9.97 -7.94 -17.21
C LEU A 147 8.73 -7.87 -16.31
N LEU A 148 7.68 -8.62 -16.65
CA LEU A 148 6.45 -8.69 -15.84
C LEU A 148 6.71 -9.27 -14.47
N VAL A 149 7.49 -10.35 -14.38
CA VAL A 149 7.88 -10.93 -13.10
C VAL A 149 8.72 -9.95 -12.27
N ALA A 150 9.72 -9.31 -12.89
CA ALA A 150 10.59 -8.36 -12.21
C ALA A 150 9.81 -7.17 -11.64
N ASP A 151 8.84 -6.64 -12.39
CA ASP A 151 7.96 -5.56 -11.95
C ASP A 151 7.14 -5.97 -10.71
N GLN A 152 6.50 -7.15 -10.73
CA GLN A 152 5.70 -7.62 -9.60
C GLN A 152 6.54 -7.89 -8.35
N VAL A 153 7.76 -8.41 -8.52
CA VAL A 153 8.72 -8.60 -7.43
C VAL A 153 9.14 -7.23 -6.87
N ALA A 154 9.45 -6.26 -7.74
CA ALA A 154 9.85 -4.92 -7.31
C ALA A 154 8.73 -4.22 -6.52
N ILE A 155 7.47 -4.31 -6.97
CA ILE A 155 6.31 -3.78 -6.24
C ILE A 155 6.19 -4.42 -4.85
N GLY A 156 6.27 -5.76 -4.79
CA GLY A 156 6.21 -6.50 -3.53
C GLY A 156 7.33 -6.09 -2.56
N LEU A 157 8.58 -6.02 -3.04
CA LEU A 157 9.73 -5.62 -2.24
C LEU A 157 9.64 -4.16 -1.77
N ALA A 158 9.14 -3.25 -2.60
CA ALA A 158 8.93 -1.86 -2.19
C ALA A 158 7.91 -1.76 -1.04
N TRP A 159 6.82 -2.53 -1.08
CA TRP A 159 5.86 -2.66 0.03
C TRP A 159 6.46 -3.35 1.27
N VAL A 160 7.39 -4.29 1.10
CA VAL A 160 8.17 -4.83 2.22
C VAL A 160 8.98 -3.71 2.86
N GLY A 161 9.71 -2.93 2.07
CA GLY A 161 10.49 -1.78 2.52
C GLY A 161 9.65 -0.76 3.28
N ILE A 162 8.44 -0.45 2.80
CA ILE A 162 7.52 0.47 3.51
C ILE A 162 7.21 -0.07 4.90
N GLY A 163 6.83 -1.35 5.01
CA GLY A 163 6.52 -1.93 6.32
C GLY A 163 7.74 -2.01 7.24
N LEU A 164 8.93 -2.24 6.70
CA LEU A 164 10.16 -2.26 7.49
C LEU A 164 10.49 -0.86 8.03
N ALA A 165 10.36 0.18 7.19
CA ALA A 165 10.56 1.56 7.59
C ALA A 165 9.57 1.98 8.69
N LEU A 166 8.29 1.58 8.57
CA LEU A 166 7.28 1.82 9.61
C LEU A 166 7.59 1.08 10.91
N TRP A 167 8.07 -0.16 10.83
CA TRP A 167 8.44 -0.95 12.01
C TRP A 167 9.56 -0.28 12.80
N PHE A 168 10.63 0.16 12.14
CA PHE A 168 11.74 0.86 12.80
C PHE A 168 11.33 2.22 13.36
N GLN A 169 10.49 2.98 12.66
CA GLN A 169 9.91 4.22 13.18
C GLN A 169 9.02 3.98 14.41
N GLY A 170 8.30 2.86 14.44
CA GLY A 170 7.50 2.45 15.58
C GLY A 170 8.35 2.12 16.80
N ARG A 171 9.38 1.28 16.63
CA ARG A 171 10.32 0.91 17.72
C ARG A 171 10.99 2.13 18.35
N ALA A 172 11.50 3.04 17.53
CA ALA A 172 12.15 4.26 18.02
C ALA A 172 11.24 5.13 18.90
N ARG A 173 9.91 5.01 18.82
CA ARG A 173 8.97 5.71 19.71
C ARG A 173 8.72 4.98 21.04
N PHE A 174 8.77 3.65 21.04
CA PHE A 174 8.62 2.87 22.27
C PHE A 174 9.89 2.90 23.12
N ASP A 175 11.05 3.06 22.49
CA ASP A 175 12.35 3.12 23.15
C ASP A 175 12.70 4.55 23.68
N ASP A 176 11.83 5.55 23.47
CA ASP A 176 12.04 6.93 23.96
C ASP A 176 11.32 7.16 25.30
N PRO A 177 12.03 7.12 26.45
CA PRO A 177 11.41 7.18 27.77
C PRO A 177 10.71 8.53 28.07
N ALA A 178 10.97 9.56 27.27
CA ALA A 178 10.37 10.89 27.40
C ALA A 178 8.85 10.91 27.09
N GLU A 179 8.32 9.96 26.30
CA GLU A 179 6.88 9.84 26.07
C GLU A 179 6.17 8.92 27.09
N THR A 180 6.90 8.13 27.87
CA THR A 180 6.33 7.16 28.83
C THR A 180 6.21 7.68 30.28
N ASN A 181 6.80 8.82 30.61
CA ASN A 181 6.69 9.43 31.94
C ASN A 181 6.01 10.80 31.87
N PRO A 182 4.66 10.88 32.01
CA PRO A 182 3.97 12.15 32.18
C PRO A 182 4.22 12.81 33.55
N GLU A 183 4.94 12.15 34.48
CA GLU A 183 5.08 12.60 35.87
C GLU A 183 6.23 13.59 36.13
N THR A 184 7.07 13.94 35.16
CA THR A 184 8.19 14.88 35.39
C THR A 184 7.92 16.33 34.98
N SER A 185 6.65 16.75 34.77
CA SER A 185 6.33 18.17 34.49
C SER A 185 5.60 18.91 35.61
N VAL A 186 5.66 18.42 36.86
CA VAL A 186 5.12 19.13 38.03
C VAL A 186 6.29 19.62 38.90
N GLY A 187 6.42 20.95 39.00
CA GLY A 187 7.42 21.69 39.80
C GLY A 187 8.58 22.19 38.91
N ASP A 188 8.77 23.48 38.62
CA ASP A 188 8.70 24.63 39.50
C ASP A 188 7.84 25.76 38.92
N GLY A 189 6.63 25.89 39.46
CA GLY A 189 6.05 27.21 39.65
C GLY A 189 6.53 27.71 41.00
N ASP A 190 7.61 28.52 41.01
CA ASP A 190 7.88 29.37 42.17
C ASP A 190 8.08 30.81 41.72
N GLY A 191 7.36 31.69 42.40
CA GLY A 191 7.01 33.02 41.94
C GLY A 191 8.13 34.04 42.09
N ALA A 192 8.34 34.84 41.05
CA ALA A 192 9.08 36.10 41.16
C ALA A 192 8.15 37.26 40.78
N VAL A 193 7.35 37.69 41.76
CA VAL A 193 6.68 38.98 41.76
C VAL A 193 7.75 40.08 41.81
N ARG A 194 7.94 40.81 40.71
CA ARG A 194 8.71 42.07 40.71
C ARG A 194 7.75 43.25 40.93
N VAL A 195 7.73 43.77 42.15
CA VAL A 195 7.23 45.12 42.45
C VAL A 195 8.40 46.07 42.27
N HIS A 196 8.30 46.97 41.29
CA HIS A 196 9.19 48.13 41.17
C HIS A 196 8.50 49.33 41.81
N GLY A 197 9.09 49.83 42.89
CA GLY A 197 8.98 51.22 43.32
C GLY A 197 10.14 52.04 42.77
#